data_AF-A0A7C9AXI4-F1
#
_entry.id   AF-A0A7C9AXI4-F1
#
_cell.length_a   1.000
_cell.length_b   1.000
_cell.length_c   1.000
_cell.angle_alpha   90.00
_cell.angle_beta   90.00
_cell.angle_gamma   90.00
#
_symmetry.space_group_name_H-M   'P 1'
#
loop_
_entity.id
_entity.type
_entity.pdbx_description
1 polymer ?
#
loop_
_entity_poly.entity_id
_entity_poly.type
_entity_poly.pdbx_seq_one_letter_code
_entity_poly.pdbx_strand_id
1 'polypeptide(L)'
;CMEELKQQGLIVPWCSQLEVLSHPSIGCFVTHCGWNSTVESLTSGVPIVAFPQWTDQTTNAKLVQDVWKTGVRVKRSEADGLVKSEELKRCLEAVMESEEMRENAK
;
A
#
# COMPACT_ATOMS: atom_id res chain seq x y z
N CYS A 1 -7.54 21.01 -1.26
CA CYS A 1 -7.31 19.90 -0.31
C CYS A 1 -8.60 19.33 0.28
N MET A 2 -9.27 19.96 1.26
CA MET A 2 -10.47 19.35 1.89
C MET A 2 -11.69 19.26 0.95
N GLU A 3 -11.91 20.27 0.11
CA GLU A 3 -13.02 20.24 -0.86
C GLU A 3 -12.80 19.19 -1.97
N GLU A 4 -11.56 19.02 -2.44
CA GLU A 4 -11.22 17.93 -3.37
C GLU A 4 -11.39 16.56 -2.70
N LEU A 5 -10.97 16.45 -1.44
CA LEU A 5 -11.10 15.21 -0.67
C LEU A 5 -12.58 14.83 -0.45
N LYS A 6 -13.49 15.80 -0.34
CA LYS A 6 -14.95 15.53 -0.28
C LYS A 6 -15.53 15.00 -1.60
N GLN A 7 -14.88 15.30 -2.73
CA GLN A 7 -15.35 14.87 -4.06
C GLN A 7 -14.72 13.55 -4.52
N GLN A 8 -13.49 13.27 -4.09
CA GLN A 8 -12.66 12.18 -4.63
C GLN A 8 -12.17 11.18 -3.57
N GLY A 9 -12.48 11.41 -2.29
CA GLY A 9 -12.02 10.57 -1.19
C GLY A 9 -13.04 10.46 -0.06
N LEU A 10 -12.74 9.57 0.87
CA LEU A 10 -13.53 9.37 2.08
C LEU A 10 -12.59 9.03 3.23
N ILE A 11 -12.70 9.76 4.34
CA ILE A 11 -11.99 9.45 5.59
C ILE A 11 -13.00 8.86 6.56
N VAL A 12 -12.73 7.65 7.03
CA VAL A 12 -13.55 6.95 8.03
C VAL A 12 -12.67 6.54 9.22
N PRO A 13 -13.23 6.48 10.44
CA PRO A 13 -12.48 6.00 11.60
C PRO A 13 -12.20 4.50 11.53
N TRP A 14 -13.04 3.74 10.82
CA TRP A 14 -12.94 2.30 10.65
C TRP A 14 -13.67 1.85 9.39
N CYS A 15 -13.21 0.75 8.77
CA CYS A 15 -13.89 0.11 7.64
C CYS A 15 -13.77 -1.40 7.74
N SER A 16 -14.68 -2.12 7.06
CA SER A 16 -14.54 -3.56 6.84
C SER A 16 -13.43 -3.80 5.80
N GLN A 17 -12.18 -3.80 6.24
CA GLN A 17 -11.00 -3.77 5.37
C GLN A 17 -11.01 -4.88 4.32
N LEU A 18 -11.35 -6.11 4.70
CA LEU A 18 -11.40 -7.24 3.77
C LEU A 18 -12.47 -7.06 2.69
N GLU A 19 -13.66 -6.54 3.04
CA GLU A 19 -14.71 -6.23 2.06
C GLU A 19 -14.27 -5.12 1.12
N VAL A 20 -13.60 -4.09 1.64
CA VAL A 20 -13.02 -3.01 0.81
C VAL A 20 -11.99 -3.59 -0.15
N LEU A 21 -10.99 -4.34 0.34
CA LEU A 21 -9.93 -4.93 -0.48
C LEU A 21 -10.47 -5.91 -1.54
N SER A 22 -11.57 -6.60 -1.24
CA SER A 22 -12.22 -7.51 -2.19
C SER A 22 -13.07 -6.79 -3.25
N HIS A 23 -13.23 -5.47 -3.16
CA HIS A 23 -14.02 -4.70 -4.12
C HIS A 23 -13.22 -4.44 -5.41
N PRO A 24 -13.80 -4.64 -6.61
CA PRO A 24 -13.09 -4.52 -7.88
C PRO A 24 -12.56 -3.10 -8.19
N SER A 25 -13.07 -2.07 -7.48
CA SER A 25 -12.58 -0.69 -7.62
C SER A 25 -11.25 -0.43 -6.92
N ILE A 26 -10.74 -1.35 -6.09
CA ILE A 26 -9.47 -1.14 -5.39
C ILE A 26 -8.31 -1.52 -6.29
N GLY A 27 -7.45 -0.54 -6.61
CA GLY A 27 -6.25 -0.76 -7.41
C GLY A 27 -4.96 -0.94 -6.61
N CYS A 28 -4.91 -0.44 -5.37
CA CYS A 28 -3.70 -0.42 -4.54
C CYS A 28 -4.06 -0.28 -3.07
N PHE A 29 -3.28 -0.90 -2.19
CA PHE A 29 -3.39 -0.73 -0.74
C PHE A 29 -2.12 -0.13 -0.13
N VAL A 30 -2.24 1.06 0.46
CA VAL A 30 -1.17 1.63 1.29
C VAL A 30 -1.32 1.06 2.69
N THR A 31 -0.32 0.31 3.15
CA THR A 31 -0.38 -0.34 4.47
C THR A 31 0.93 -0.24 5.22
N HIS A 32 0.84 -0.26 6.53
CA HIS A 32 1.99 -0.44 7.41
C HIS A 32 2.63 -1.84 7.32
N CYS A 33 2.06 -2.77 6.56
CA CYS A 33 2.54 -4.16 6.41
C CYS A 33 2.52 -4.98 7.69
N GLY A 34 1.54 -4.75 8.58
CA GLY A 34 1.19 -5.75 9.59
C GLY A 34 0.76 -7.06 8.92
N TRP A 35 1.06 -8.21 9.53
CA TRP A 35 0.89 -9.51 8.89
C TRP A 35 -0.54 -9.75 8.37
N ASN A 36 -1.57 -9.49 9.18
CA ASN A 36 -2.97 -9.70 8.78
C ASN A 36 -3.35 -8.88 7.55
N SER A 37 -3.10 -7.56 7.56
CA SER A 37 -3.39 -6.68 6.42
C SER A 37 -2.60 -7.07 5.17
N THR A 38 -1.38 -7.59 5.34
CA THR A 38 -0.57 -8.08 4.22
C THR A 38 -1.22 -9.31 3.59
N VAL A 39 -1.64 -10.28 4.41
CA VAL A 39 -2.31 -11.49 3.94
C VAL A 39 -3.65 -11.15 3.27
N GLU A 40 -4.46 -10.27 3.88
CA GLU A 40 -5.74 -9.84 3.29
C GLU A 40 -5.53 -9.25 1.87
N SER A 41 -4.54 -8.37 1.71
CA SER A 41 -4.20 -7.77 0.41
C SER A 41 -3.82 -8.82 -0.63
N LEU A 42 -2.96 -9.78 -0.25
CA LEU A 42 -2.54 -10.87 -1.14
C LEU A 42 -3.72 -11.77 -1.50
N THR A 43 -4.57 -12.13 -0.55
CA THR A 43 -5.75 -12.97 -0.84
C THR A 43 -6.79 -12.26 -1.71
N SER A 44 -6.80 -10.92 -1.71
CA SER A 44 -7.68 -10.11 -2.55
C SER A 44 -7.06 -9.73 -3.90
N GLY A 45 -5.82 -10.12 -4.19
CA GLY A 45 -5.16 -9.74 -5.45
C GLY A 45 -4.77 -8.26 -5.54
N VAL A 46 -4.66 -7.58 -4.40
CA VAL A 46 -4.41 -6.13 -4.34
C VAL A 46 -2.93 -5.87 -4.08
N PRO A 47 -2.21 -5.15 -4.97
CA PRO A 47 -0.82 -4.81 -4.78
C PRO A 47 -0.64 -3.71 -3.72
N ILE A 48 0.57 -3.65 -3.14
CA ILE A 48 0.84 -2.92 -1.89
C ILE A 48 1.81 -1.74 -2.10
N VAL A 49 1.50 -0.60 -1.49
CA VAL A 49 2.51 0.41 -1.11
C VAL A 49 2.84 0.22 0.37
N ALA A 50 4.03 -0.30 0.64
CA ALA A 50 4.49 -0.64 1.97
C ALA A 50 5.06 0.57 2.71
N PHE A 51 4.42 0.93 3.83
CA PHE A 51 4.81 2.02 4.73
C PHE A 51 5.06 1.51 6.16
N PRO A 52 6.09 0.67 6.37
CA PRO A 52 6.33 0.04 7.67
C PRO A 52 6.72 1.05 8.75
N GLN A 53 6.28 0.76 9.98
CA GLN A 53 6.57 1.59 11.16
C GLN A 53 7.46 0.87 12.18
N TRP A 54 7.17 -0.39 12.52
CA TRP A 54 7.81 -1.10 13.66
C TRP A 54 7.66 -2.63 13.58
N THR A 55 8.46 -3.34 14.37
CA THR A 55 8.40 -4.81 14.55
C THR A 55 8.61 -5.59 13.23
N ASP A 56 7.68 -6.47 12.87
CA ASP A 56 7.73 -7.39 11.73
C ASP A 56 7.47 -6.68 10.39
N GLN A 57 6.88 -5.50 10.43
CA GLN A 57 6.44 -4.75 9.25
C GLN A 57 7.57 -4.46 8.26
N THR A 58 8.79 -4.23 8.75
CA THR A 58 9.95 -3.99 7.89
C THR A 58 10.38 -5.25 7.12
N THR A 59 10.24 -6.42 7.74
CA THR A 59 10.46 -7.73 7.11
C THR A 59 9.32 -8.04 6.14
N ASN A 60 8.07 -7.82 6.52
CA ASN A 60 6.92 -8.02 5.63
C ASN A 60 7.04 -7.12 4.38
N ALA A 61 7.42 -5.86 4.55
CA ALA A 61 7.68 -4.94 3.45
C ALA A 61 8.82 -5.41 2.53
N LYS A 62 9.85 -6.06 3.09
CA LYS A 62 10.94 -6.69 2.32
C LYS A 62 10.41 -7.85 1.48
N LEU A 63 9.55 -8.70 2.04
CA LEU A 63 8.92 -9.81 1.31
C LEU A 63 8.05 -9.29 0.17
N VAL A 64 7.17 -8.33 0.45
CA VAL A 64 6.30 -7.68 -0.55
C VAL A 64 7.09 -7.10 -1.72
N GLN A 65 8.17 -6.36 -1.44
CA GLN A 65 8.94 -5.70 -2.48
C GLN A 65 9.88 -6.65 -3.24
N ASP A 66 10.69 -7.40 -2.51
CA ASP A 66 11.88 -8.03 -3.11
C ASP A 66 11.71 -9.53 -3.36
N VAL A 67 10.76 -10.18 -2.69
CA VAL A 67 10.55 -11.62 -2.80
C VAL A 67 9.31 -11.92 -3.64
N TRP A 68 8.15 -11.44 -3.19
CA TRP A 68 6.88 -11.66 -3.87
C TRP A 68 6.65 -10.69 -5.02
N LYS A 69 7.33 -9.52 -4.99
CA LYS A 69 7.20 -8.48 -6.01
C LYS A 69 5.74 -8.07 -6.26
N THR A 70 4.97 -7.96 -5.17
CA THR A 70 3.55 -7.58 -5.16
C THR A 70 3.34 -6.12 -4.77
N GLY A 71 4.43 -5.36 -4.64
CA GLY A 71 4.36 -3.96 -4.21
C GLY A 71 5.71 -3.29 -4.13
N VAL A 72 5.72 -2.05 -3.63
CA VAL A 72 6.93 -1.25 -3.41
C VAL A 72 6.98 -0.73 -1.98
N ARG A 73 8.18 -0.46 -1.46
CA ARG A 73 8.37 0.14 -0.14
C ARG A 73 8.73 1.62 -0.25
N VAL A 74 8.07 2.45 0.54
CA VAL A 74 8.39 3.88 0.63
C VAL A 74 9.80 4.10 1.19
N LYS A 75 10.52 5.06 0.62
CA LYS A 75 11.82 5.49 1.12
C LYS A 75 11.67 6.62 2.12
N ARG A 76 12.44 6.55 3.21
CA ARG A 76 12.54 7.64 4.18
C ARG A 76 13.69 8.55 3.78
N SER A 77 13.49 9.85 3.95
CA SER A 77 14.52 10.88 3.76
C SER A 77 15.68 10.66 4.73
N GLU A 78 16.91 10.73 4.24
CA GLU A 78 18.11 10.59 5.08
C GLU A 78 18.28 11.77 6.05
N ALA A 79 17.76 12.96 5.69
CA ALA A 79 17.94 14.17 6.47
C ALA A 79 17.08 14.23 7.75
N ASP A 80 15.84 13.75 7.68
CA ASP A 80 14.85 13.87 8.76
C ASP A 80 14.08 12.57 9.05
N GLY A 81 14.36 11.48 8.33
CA GLY A 81 13.71 10.19 8.51
C GLY A 81 12.24 10.16 8.06
N LEU A 82 11.72 11.22 7.45
CA LEU A 82 10.32 11.34 7.04
C LEU A 82 10.11 10.81 5.62
N VAL A 83 8.92 10.27 5.36
CA VAL A 83 8.47 9.98 3.99
C VAL A 83 7.87 11.26 3.43
N LYS A 84 8.41 11.73 2.31
CA LYS A 84 7.92 12.93 1.63
C LYS A 84 6.69 12.61 0.78
N SER A 85 5.82 13.59 0.56
CA SER A 85 4.61 13.44 -0.27
C SER A 85 4.93 12.94 -1.68
N GLU A 86 6.06 13.40 -2.23
CA GLU A 86 6.52 13.05 -3.57
C GLU A 86 6.89 11.57 -3.66
N GLU A 87 7.49 11.02 -2.60
CA GLU A 87 7.84 9.60 -2.54
C GLU A 87 6.59 8.71 -2.44
N LEU A 88 5.59 9.12 -1.65
CA LEU A 88 4.32 8.39 -1.58
C LEU A 88 3.60 8.41 -2.93
N LYS A 89 3.55 9.58 -3.59
CA LYS A 89 2.97 9.72 -4.92
C LYS A 89 3.68 8.82 -5.95
N ARG A 90 5.01 8.84 -5.99
CA ARG A 90 5.82 7.98 -6.87
C ARG A 90 5.52 6.49 -6.66
N CYS A 91 5.36 6.06 -5.41
CA CYS A 91 5.02 4.68 -5.08
C CYS A 91 3.62 4.30 -5.55
N LEU A 92 2.64 5.19 -5.36
CA LEU A 92 1.26 4.98 -5.84
C LEU A 92 1.22 4.84 -7.37
N GLU A 93 1.87 5.76 -8.11
CA GLU A 93 1.95 5.70 -9.57
C GLU A 93 2.59 4.38 -10.03
N ALA A 94 3.74 4.00 -9.45
CA ALA A 94 4.44 2.77 -9.81
C ALA A 94 3.59 1.50 -9.57
N VAL A 95 2.83 1.44 -8.48
CA VAL A 95 1.97 0.28 -8.18
C VAL A 95 0.73 0.25 -9.06
N MET A 96 0.10 1.40 -9.30
CA MET A 96 -1.13 1.49 -10.11
C MET A 96 -0.89 1.15 -11.59
N GLU A 97 0.31 1.44 -12.10
CA GLU A 97 0.72 1.20 -13.50
C GLU A 97 1.35 -0.19 -13.74
N SER A 98 1.71 -0.92 -12.69
CA SER A 98 2.39 -2.22 -12.82
C SER A 98 1.42 -3.39 -12.95
N GLU A 99 1.30 -3.92 -14.18
CA GLU A 99 0.58 -5.18 -14.42
C GLU A 99 1.27 -6.37 -13.73
N GLU A 100 2.61 -6.41 -13.73
CA GLU A 100 3.39 -7.48 -13.07
C GLU A 100 3.07 -7.57 -11.57
N MET A 101 3.02 -6.46 -10.85
CA MET A 101 2.71 -6.47 -9.42
C MET A 101 1.28 -6.92 -9.13
N ARG A 102 0.34 -6.58 -10.02
CA ARG A 102 -1.05 -7.01 -9.93
C ARG A 102 -1.21 -8.49 -10.24
N GLU A 103 -0.45 -9.02 -11.19
CA GLU A 103 -0.41 -10.45 -11.50
C GLU A 103 0.21 -11.24 -10.35
N ASN A 104 1.34 -10.80 -9.81
CA ASN A 104 2.00 -11.47 -8.68
C ASN A 104 1.14 -11.49 -7.41
N ALA A 105 0.20 -10.54 -7.27
CA ALA A 105 -0.69 -10.48 -6.12
C ALA A 105 -1.86 -11.47 -6.22
N LYS A 106 -2.18 -12.01 -7.40
CA LYS A 106 -3.28 -12.97 -7.63
C LYS A 106 -2.85 -14.42 -7.36
#